data_AF-A0A7H2UCC2-F1
#
_entry.id   AF-A0A7H2UCC2-F1
#
_cell.length_a   1.000
_cell.length_b   1.000
_cell.length_c   1.000
_cell.angle_alpha   90.00
_cell.angle_beta   90.00
_cell.angle_gamma   90.00
#
_symmetry.space_group_name_H-M   'P 1'
#
loop_
_entity.id
_entity.type
_entity.pdbx_description
1 polymer ?
#
loop_
_entity_poly.entity_id
_entity_poly.type
_entity_poly.pdbx_seq_one_letter_code
_entity_poly.pdbx_strand_id
1 'polypeptide(L)' 'MNKILVLSLFIFLAGCSDKDPNSKPIYGKEYGLPANCRAYIQVAINQWKKGTYDTETTMDAIERNCGENGELWNYKPK' A
#
# COMPACT_ATOMS: atom_id res chain seq x y z
N MET A 1 -9.54 38.09 -8.07
CA MET A 1 -9.08 36.76 -7.60
C MET A 1 -7.57 36.75 -7.59
N ASN A 2 -6.95 36.63 -6.41
CA ASN A 2 -5.50 36.68 -6.26
C ASN A 2 -4.86 35.53 -7.07
N LYS A 3 -4.02 35.85 -8.06
CA LYS A 3 -3.30 34.85 -8.88
C LYS A 3 -2.49 33.87 -8.02
N ILE A 4 -2.08 34.32 -6.83
CA ILE A 4 -1.41 33.52 -5.80
C ILE A 4 -2.29 32.35 -5.32
N LEU A 5 -3.60 32.56 -5.18
CA LEU A 5 -4.54 31.56 -4.69
C LEU A 5 -4.82 30.44 -5.71
N VAL A 6 -4.71 30.78 -6.99
CA VAL A 6 -4.83 29.81 -8.10
C VAL A 6 -3.56 28.97 -8.19
N LEU A 7 -2.39 29.59 -8.01
CA LEU A 7 -1.09 28.90 -8.08
C LEU A 7 -0.90 27.90 -6.92
N SER A 8 -1.35 28.25 -5.72
CA SER A 8 -1.29 27.34 -4.57
C SER A 8 -2.17 26.10 -4.76
N LEU A 9 -3.33 26.21 -5.42
CA LEU A 9 -4.21 25.08 -5.71
C LEU A 9 -3.53 24.02 -6.60
N PHE A 10 -2.78 24.44 -7.62
CA PHE A 10 -2.07 23.53 -8.52
C PHE A 10 -0.91 22.76 -7.84
N ILE A 11 -0.27 23.35 -6.82
CA ILE A 11 0.80 22.68 -6.07
C ILE A 11 0.22 21.56 -5.19
N PHE A 12 -0.97 21.76 -4.60
CA PHE A 12 -1.65 20.71 -3.83
C PHE A 12 -2.09 19.51 -4.70
N LEU A 13 -2.41 19.75 -5.97
CA LEU A 13 -2.80 18.68 -6.92
C LEU A 13 -1.60 17.87 -7.45
N ALA A 14 -0.38 18.39 -7.38
CA ALA A 14 0.83 17.69 -7.84
C ALA A 14 1.26 16.53 -6.93
N GLY A 15 0.74 16.44 -5.70
CA GLY A 15 1.00 15.34 -4.76
C GLY A 15 0.23 14.05 -5.07
N CYS A 16 -0.81 14.11 -5.89
CA CYS A 16 -1.54 12.94 -6.38
C CYS A 16 -0.77 12.31 -7.55
N SER A 17 0.36 11.66 -7.23
CA SER A 17 1.08 10.86 -8.21
C SER A 17 0.36 9.52 -8.43
N ASP A 18 -0.30 9.36 -9.57
CA ASP A 18 -0.82 8.06 -10.06
C ASP A 18 0.28 7.00 -10.25
N LYS A 19 1.54 7.35 -10.02
CA LYS A 19 2.70 6.47 -10.15
C LYS A 19 3.06 5.73 -8.86
N ASP A 20 2.43 6.02 -7.73
CA ASP A 20 2.65 5.21 -6.53
C ASP A 20 1.84 3.90 -6.62
N PRO A 21 2.48 2.73 -6.84
CA PRO A 21 1.81 1.44 -6.90
C PRO A 21 1.12 1.06 -5.58
N ASN A 22 1.36 1.78 -4.49
CA ASN A 22 0.77 1.59 -3.16
C ASN A 22 -0.23 2.69 -2.77
N SER A 23 -0.64 3.56 -3.69
CA SER A 23 -1.61 4.63 -3.45
C SER A 23 -2.98 4.13 -2.96
N LYS A 24 -3.39 2.92 -3.38
CA LYS A 24 -4.61 2.21 -2.96
C LYS A 24 -4.35 0.71 -2.84
N PRO A 25 -5.18 -0.07 -2.11
CA PRO A 25 -5.02 -1.52 -2.03
C PRO A 25 -5.29 -2.14 -3.40
N ILE A 26 -4.43 -3.05 -3.84
CA ILE A 26 -4.62 -3.79 -5.10
C ILE A 26 -4.62 -5.28 -4.77
N TYR A 27 -5.55 -6.02 -5.37
CA TYR A 27 -5.69 -7.46 -5.20
C TYR A 27 -5.65 -8.15 -6.57
N GLY A 28 -5.03 -9.34 -6.61
CA GLY A 28 -4.99 -10.18 -7.80
C GLY A 28 -6.37 -10.70 -8.19
N LYS A 29 -6.60 -10.89 -9.49
CA LYS A 29 -7.92 -11.26 -10.02
C LYS A 29 -8.36 -12.69 -9.70
N GLU A 30 -7.42 -13.62 -9.65
CA GLU A 30 -7.73 -15.05 -9.56
C GLU A 30 -8.09 -15.48 -8.13
N TYR A 31 -7.25 -15.11 -7.15
CA TYR A 31 -7.39 -15.55 -5.76
C TYR A 31 -7.68 -14.40 -4.78
N GLY A 32 -7.82 -13.17 -5.26
CA GLY A 32 -8.02 -12.01 -4.39
C GLY A 32 -6.85 -11.71 -3.45
N LEU A 33 -5.65 -12.22 -3.76
CA LEU A 33 -4.47 -12.05 -2.92
C LEU A 33 -3.92 -10.61 -3.01
N PRO A 34 -3.32 -10.07 -1.94
CA PRO A 34 -2.64 -8.79 -2.00
C PRO A 34 -1.62 -8.73 -3.12
N ALA A 35 -1.72 -7.71 -3.97
CA ALA A 35 -0.81 -7.46 -5.09
C ALA A 35 0.04 -6.21 -4.89
N ASN A 36 -0.04 -5.58 -3.72
CA ASN A 36 0.85 -4.51 -3.30
C ASN A 36 0.95 -4.45 -1.76
N CYS A 37 1.89 -3.66 -1.25
CA CYS A 37 2.09 -3.53 0.18
C CYS A 37 0.92 -2.90 0.92
N ARG A 38 0.22 -1.95 0.29
CA ARG A 38 -0.97 -1.35 0.89
C ARG A 38 -2.06 -2.38 1.20
N ALA A 39 -2.28 -3.33 0.31
CA ALA A 39 -3.21 -4.44 0.54
C ALA A 39 -2.66 -5.44 1.57
N TYR A 40 -1.38 -5.80 1.47
CA TYR A 40 -0.78 -6.83 2.32
C TYR A 40 -0.79 -6.43 3.80
N ILE A 41 -0.36 -5.20 4.10
CA ILE A 41 -0.38 -4.65 5.47
C ILE A 41 -1.79 -4.70 6.06
N GLN A 42 -2.81 -4.32 5.28
CA GLN A 42 -4.19 -4.35 5.77
C GLN A 42 -4.66 -5.77 6.08
N VAL A 43 -4.30 -6.75 5.25
CA VAL A 43 -4.59 -8.17 5.50
C VAL A 43 -3.88 -8.64 6.78
N ALA A 44 -2.59 -8.34 6.93
CA ALA A 44 -1.81 -8.71 8.11
C ALA A 44 -2.41 -8.13 9.40
N ILE A 45 -2.74 -6.83 9.42
CA ILE A 45 -3.42 -6.16 10.56
C ILE A 45 -4.74 -6.85 10.89
N ASN A 46 -5.53 -7.19 9.87
CA ASN A 46 -6.84 -7.82 10.09
C ASN A 46 -6.71 -9.22 10.69
N GLN A 47 -5.74 -10.02 10.26
CA GLN A 47 -5.50 -11.36 10.80
C GLN A 47 -4.93 -11.30 12.22
N TRP A 48 -4.01 -10.38 12.48
CA TRP A 48 -3.50 -10.14 13.82
C TRP A 48 -4.59 -9.69 14.80
N LYS A 49 -5.45 -8.75 14.40
CA LYS A 49 -6.61 -8.31 15.22
C LYS A 49 -7.63 -9.42 15.49
N LYS A 50 -7.72 -10.43 14.61
CA LYS A 50 -8.55 -11.62 14.81
C LYS A 50 -7.90 -12.66 15.74
N GLY A 51 -6.65 -12.45 16.15
CA GLY A 51 -5.88 -13.43 16.92
C GLY A 51 -5.47 -14.65 16.10
N THR A 52 -5.50 -14.56 14.75
CA THR A 52 -5.11 -15.67 13.88
C THR A 52 -3.60 -15.92 13.93
N TYR A 53 -2.81 -14.85 14.06
CA TYR A 53 -1.36 -14.90 14.16
C TYR A 53 -0.90 -14.00 15.31
N ASP A 54 0.20 -14.39 15.96
CA ASP A 54 0.87 -13.54 16.94
C ASP A 54 1.64 -12.40 16.27
N THR A 55 2.18 -11.51 17.11
CA THR A 55 2.91 -10.32 16.64
C THR A 55 4.16 -10.71 15.86
N GLU A 56 4.96 -11.66 16.33
CA GLU A 56 6.22 -12.06 15.67
C GLU A 56 5.97 -12.64 14.28
N THR A 57 5.04 -13.59 14.18
CA THR A 57 4.60 -14.17 12.90
C THR A 57 4.08 -13.10 11.93
N THR A 58 3.30 -12.15 12.46
CA THR A 58 2.75 -11.04 11.65
C THR A 58 3.87 -10.13 11.15
N MET A 59 4.82 -9.76 12.01
CA MET A 59 5.93 -8.88 11.65
C MET A 59 6.89 -9.54 10.66
N ASP A 60 7.21 -10.82 10.84
CA ASP A 60 8.04 -11.56 9.89
C ASP A 60 7.37 -11.67 8.52
N ALA A 61 6.05 -11.88 8.50
CA ALA A 61 5.28 -11.91 7.27
C ALA A 61 5.28 -10.54 6.57
N ILE A 62 5.15 -9.46 7.33
CA ILE A 62 5.28 -8.08 6.83
C ILE A 62 6.69 -7.83 6.29
N GLU A 63 7.75 -8.20 7.00
CA GLU A 63 9.13 -7.96 6.57
C GLU A 63 9.43 -8.67 5.24
N ARG A 64 9.02 -9.94 5.10
CA ARG A 64 9.23 -10.70 3.85
C ARG A 64 8.53 -10.08 2.63
N ASN A 65 7.37 -9.44 2.82
CA ASN A 65 6.56 -8.96 1.69
C ASN A 65 6.71 -7.46 1.45
N CYS A 66 6.96 -6.70 2.51
CA CYS A 66 6.89 -5.24 2.59
C CYS A 66 7.97 -4.60 3.46
N GLY A 67 8.94 -5.38 3.93
CA GLY A 67 10.18 -4.84 4.48
C GLY A 67 10.98 -4.08 3.41
N GLU A 68 12.18 -3.64 3.76
CA GLU A 68 13.03 -2.83 2.87
C GLU A 68 13.25 -3.48 1.49
N ASN A 69 13.34 -4.81 1.46
CA ASN A 69 13.55 -5.61 0.25
C ASN A 69 12.30 -6.40 -0.19
N GLY A 70 11.12 -6.04 0.31
CA GLY A 70 9.87 -6.75 0.04
C GLY A 70 9.43 -6.66 -1.43
N GLU A 71 8.95 -7.77 -1.98
CA GLU A 71 8.57 -7.86 -3.40
C GLU A 71 7.32 -7.03 -3.76
N LEU A 72 6.44 -6.77 -2.78
CA LEU A 72 5.13 -6.15 -3.03
C LEU A 72 5.19 -4.63 -3.19
N TRP A 73 6.33 -3.98 -2.97
CA TRP A 73 6.47 -2.54 -3.17
C TRP A 73 6.23 -2.12 -4.62
N ASN A 74 6.72 -2.91 -5.57
CA ASN A 74 6.65 -2.61 -7.02
C ASN A 74 6.15 -3.82 -7.83
N TYR A 75 5.43 -4.73 -7.19
CA TYR A 75 4.94 -5.94 -7.84
C TYR A 75 4.03 -5.59 -9.03
N LYS A 76 4.31 -6.22 -10.17
CA LYS A 76 3.52 -6.12 -11.39
C LYS A 76 2.92 -7.49 -11.66
N PRO A 77 1.70 -7.78 -11.17
CA PRO A 77 1.04 -9.05 -11.48
C PRO A 77 0.92 -9.20 -13.00
N LYS A 78 1.28 -10.38 -13.50
CA LYS A 78 1.12 -10.74 -14.92
C LYS A 78 -0.36 -10.92 -15.27
#